data_AF-A0AA96X6A9-F1
#
_entry.id   AF-A0AA96X6A9-F1
#
_cell.length_a   1.000
_cell.length_b   1.000
_cell.length_c   1.000
_cell.angle_alpha   90.00
_cell.angle_beta   90.00
_cell.angle_gamma   90.00
#
_symmetry.space_group_name_H-M   'P 1'
#
loop_
_entity.id
_entity.type
_entity.pdbx_description
1 polymer ?
#
loop_
_entity_poly.entity_id
_entity_poly.type
_entity_poly.pdbx_seq_one_letter_code
_entity_poly.pdbx_strand_id
1 'polypeptide(L)'
;MTETQIVEIFLANQWWSILALVVIVIGVTLCWFGGLMAALTALGNKRWVWGIVTIVLGPITGIPYALRYKEAEYARSLMLRGVWALLVGLIIAGAILFFGR
;
A
#
# COMPACT_ATOMS: atom_id res chain seq x y z
N MET A 1 -12.66 9.35 -21.29
CA MET A 1 -11.36 9.28 -21.96
C MET A 1 -11.22 7.86 -22.48
N THR A 2 -10.74 7.70 -23.71
CA THR A 2 -10.35 6.37 -24.21
C THR A 2 -9.04 5.94 -23.55
N GLU A 3 -8.75 4.64 -23.47
CA GLU A 3 -7.49 4.14 -22.91
C GLU A 3 -6.26 4.78 -23.56
N THR A 4 -6.32 4.98 -24.89
CA THR A 4 -5.26 5.63 -25.67
C THR A 4 -4.96 7.05 -25.20
N GLN A 5 -5.99 7.86 -24.93
CA GLN A 5 -5.82 9.24 -24.44
C GLN A 5 -5.18 9.28 -23.04
N ILE A 6 -5.53 8.33 -22.18
CA ILE A 6 -4.95 8.25 -20.83
C ILE A 6 -3.45 7.95 -20.94
N VAL A 7 -3.09 6.96 -21.75
CA VAL A 7 -1.68 6.58 -21.97
C VAL A 7 -0.89 7.76 -22.55
N GLU A 8 -1.44 8.48 -23.53
CA GLU A 8 -0.80 9.68 -24.09
C GLU A 8 -0.52 10.75 -23.03
N ILE A 9 -1.47 11.02 -22.12
CA ILE A 9 -1.30 12.00 -21.04
C ILE A 9 -0.18 11.59 -20.07
N PHE A 10 -0.14 10.30 -19.69
CA PHE A 10 0.93 9.78 -18.83
C PHE A 10 2.29 9.77 -19.52
N LEU A 11 2.36 9.52 -20.82
CA LEU A 11 3.59 9.60 -21.61
C LEU A 11 4.07 11.05 -21.77
N ALA A 12 3.16 11.99 -22.01
CA ALA A 12 3.49 13.42 -22.07
C ALA A 12 4.06 13.95 -20.75
N ASN A 13 3.63 13.39 -19.61
CA ASN A 13 4.08 13.74 -18.27
C ASN A 13 5.02 12.69 -17.63
N GLN A 14 5.82 11.99 -18.46
CA GLN A 14 6.61 10.81 -18.07
C GLN A 14 7.33 10.93 -16.72
N TRP A 15 7.99 12.05 -16.42
CA TRP A 15 8.73 12.23 -15.17
C TRP A 15 7.83 12.14 -13.92
N TRP A 16 6.67 12.79 -13.96
CA TRP A 16 5.68 12.73 -12.88
C TRP A 16 5.01 11.36 -12.80
N SER A 17 4.78 10.72 -13.95
CA SER A 17 4.23 9.37 -14.05
C SER A 17 5.14 8.34 -13.39
N ILE A 18 6.46 8.42 -13.65
CA ILE A 18 7.46 7.56 -13.01
C ILE A 18 7.48 7.81 -11.50
N LEU A 19 7.46 9.06 -11.07
CA LEU A 19 7.44 9.40 -9.64
C LEU A 19 6.20 8.83 -8.94
N ALA A 20 5.01 9.00 -9.54
CA ALA A 20 3.77 8.43 -9.03
C ALA A 20 3.86 6.90 -8.92
N LEU A 21 4.37 6.24 -9.96
CA LEU A 21 4.57 4.79 -9.97
C LEU A 21 5.50 4.33 -8.84
N VAL A 22 6.66 4.96 -8.68
CA VAL A 22 7.63 4.62 -7.63
C VAL A 22 7.00 4.76 -6.24
N VAL A 23 6.30 5.86 -5.99
CA VAL A 23 5.61 6.09 -4.71
C VAL A 23 4.53 5.04 -4.45
N ILE A 24 3.75 4.68 -5.47
CA ILE A 24 2.73 3.62 -5.36
C ILE A 24 3.39 2.28 -5.03
N VAL A 25 4.44 1.90 -5.75
CA VAL A 25 5.16 0.62 -5.53
C VAL A 25 5.73 0.56 -4.11
N ILE A 26 6.33 1.65 -3.62
CA ILE A 26 6.83 1.74 -2.24
C ILE A 26 5.65 1.57 -1.26
N GLY A 27 4.52 2.22 -1.52
CA GLY A 27 3.33 2.10 -0.70
C GLY A 27 2.78 0.67 -0.61
N VAL A 28 2.64 -0.02 -1.76
CA VAL A 28 2.24 -1.43 -1.82
C VAL A 28 3.22 -2.30 -1.03
N THR A 29 4.52 -2.08 -1.24
CA THR A 29 5.59 -2.85 -0.59
C THR A 29 5.52 -2.70 0.93
N LEU A 30 5.41 -1.47 1.44
CA LEU A 30 5.29 -1.21 2.88
C LEU A 30 4.03 -1.85 3.49
N CYS A 31 2.90 -1.81 2.79
CA CYS A 31 1.70 -2.51 3.21
C CYS A 31 1.93 -4.02 3.30
N TRP A 32 2.59 -4.61 2.30
CA TRP A 32 2.83 -6.05 2.27
C TRP A 32 3.81 -6.50 3.36
N PHE A 33 4.94 -5.81 3.51
CA PHE A 33 5.89 -6.06 4.60
C PHE A 33 5.24 -5.87 5.97
N GLY A 34 4.40 -4.86 6.12
CA GLY A 34 3.68 -4.63 7.37
C GLY A 34 2.68 -5.74 7.67
N GLY A 35 1.99 -6.27 6.64
CA GLY A 35 1.15 -7.46 6.76
C GLY A 35 1.94 -8.70 7.19
N LEU A 36 3.10 -8.95 6.58
CA LEU A 36 3.97 -10.06 6.98
C LEU A 36 4.47 -9.92 8.41
N MET A 37 4.87 -8.71 8.83
CA MET A 37 5.25 -8.43 10.21
C MET A 37 4.07 -8.68 11.17
N ALA A 38 2.85 -8.25 10.80
CA ALA A 38 1.65 -8.53 11.58
C ALA A 38 1.38 -10.04 11.71
N ALA A 39 1.58 -10.81 10.63
CA ALA A 39 1.46 -12.27 10.67
C ALA A 39 2.49 -12.91 11.61
N LEU A 40 3.75 -12.50 11.52
CA LEU A 40 4.82 -13.00 12.38
C LEU A 40 4.55 -12.67 13.86
N THR A 41 4.09 -11.44 14.15
CA THR A 41 3.68 -11.05 15.51
C THR A 41 2.49 -11.88 15.99
N ALA A 42 1.51 -12.18 15.13
CA ALA A 42 0.38 -13.04 15.48
C ALA A 42 0.82 -14.47 15.80
N LEU A 43 1.70 -15.05 14.99
CA LEU A 43 2.26 -16.38 15.23
C LEU A 43 3.08 -16.42 16.53
N GLY A 44 3.93 -15.41 16.76
CA GLY A 44 4.74 -15.28 17.97
C GLY A 44 3.90 -15.21 19.25
N ASN A 45 2.72 -14.61 19.20
CA ASN A 45 1.80 -14.50 20.34
C ASN A 45 0.68 -15.55 20.36
N LYS A 46 0.92 -16.71 19.73
CA LYS A 46 0.02 -17.89 19.71
C LYS A 46 -1.36 -17.62 19.09
N ARG A 47 -1.51 -16.55 18.30
CA ARG A 47 -2.73 -16.21 17.57
C ARG A 47 -2.67 -16.77 16.15
N TRP A 48 -2.63 -18.09 16.06
CA TRP A 48 -2.41 -18.85 14.83
C TRP A 48 -3.40 -18.53 13.71
N VAL A 49 -4.70 -18.36 14.04
CA VAL A 49 -5.73 -18.01 13.06
C VAL A 49 -5.41 -16.67 12.39
N TRP A 50 -5.09 -15.65 13.19
CA TRP A 50 -4.70 -14.34 12.66
C TRP A 50 -3.41 -14.40 11.85
N GLY A 51 -2.42 -15.17 12.31
CA GLY A 51 -1.16 -15.35 11.61
C GLY A 51 -1.34 -15.96 10.23
N ILE A 52 -2.00 -17.12 10.14
CA ILE A 52 -2.19 -17.86 8.88
C ILE A 52 -3.01 -17.03 7.89
N VAL A 53 -4.12 -16.45 8.35
CA VAL A 53 -4.99 -15.62 7.50
C VAL A 53 -4.22 -14.40 6.97
N THR A 54 -3.37 -13.80 7.80
CA THR A 54 -2.54 -12.63 7.42
C THR A 54 -1.39 -12.97 6.48
N ILE A 55 -0.86 -14.19 6.49
CA ILE A 55 0.11 -14.62 5.46
C ILE A 55 -0.57 -14.68 4.09
N VAL A 56 -1.80 -15.20 4.02
CA VAL A 56 -2.52 -15.41 2.76
C VAL A 56 -3.12 -14.10 2.22
N LEU A 57 -3.76 -13.32 3.09
CA LEU A 57 -4.48 -12.10 2.71
C LEU A 57 -3.64 -10.83 2.88
N GLY A 58 -2.42 -10.95 3.40
CA GLY A 58 -1.47 -9.86 3.57
C GLY A 58 -2.03 -8.69 4.40
N PRO A 59 -1.91 -7.44 3.92
CA PRO A 59 -2.34 -6.26 4.66
C PRO A 59 -3.85 -6.20 4.90
N ILE A 60 -4.67 -6.90 4.11
CA ILE A 60 -6.14 -6.87 4.24
C ILE A 60 -6.55 -7.36 5.64
N THR A 61 -5.91 -8.42 6.14
CA THR A 61 -6.15 -8.93 7.50
C THR A 61 -5.06 -8.55 8.50
N GLY A 62 -3.90 -8.13 8.02
CA GLY A 62 -2.84 -7.55 8.84
C GLY A 62 -3.25 -6.23 9.50
N ILE A 63 -3.94 -5.34 8.78
CA ILE A 63 -4.42 -4.06 9.32
C ILE A 63 -5.42 -4.27 10.48
N PRO A 64 -6.50 -5.06 10.34
CA PRO A 64 -7.40 -5.37 11.45
C PRO A 64 -6.68 -5.97 12.66
N TYR A 65 -5.76 -6.91 12.43
CA TYR A 65 -4.97 -7.51 13.49
C TYR A 65 -4.14 -6.45 14.24
N ALA A 66 -3.42 -5.61 13.50
CA ALA A 66 -2.51 -4.60 14.05
C ALA A 66 -3.24 -3.42 14.71
N LEU A 67 -4.50 -3.18 14.37
CA LEU A 67 -5.38 -2.24 15.07
C LEU A 67 -5.97 -2.82 16.36
N ARG A 68 -6.28 -4.13 16.35
CA ARG A 68 -6.84 -4.84 17.50
C ARG A 68 -5.81 -5.05 18.61
N TYR A 69 -4.57 -5.34 18.24
CA TYR A 69 -3.54 -5.80 19.18
C TYR A 69 -2.30 -4.91 19.19
N LYS A 70 -1.99 -4.34 20.35
CA LYS A 70 -0.86 -3.41 20.55
C LYS A 70 0.51 -4.01 20.24
N GLU A 71 0.64 -5.33 20.36
CA GLU A 71 1.87 -6.08 20.05
C GLU A 71 2.35 -5.86 18.60
N ALA A 72 1.43 -5.56 17.68
CA ALA A 72 1.71 -5.34 16.26
C ALA A 72 1.83 -3.84 15.91
N GLU A 73 2.21 -2.99 16.85
CA GLU A 73 2.35 -1.54 16.64
C GLU A 73 3.36 -1.19 15.55
N TYR A 74 4.48 -1.92 15.46
CA TYR A 74 5.45 -1.73 14.37
C TYR A 74 4.84 -2.07 13.01
N ALA A 75 4.15 -3.20 12.92
CA ALA A 75 3.44 -3.62 11.71
C ALA A 75 2.38 -2.58 11.31
N ARG A 76 1.62 -2.06 12.28
CA ARG A 76 0.63 -0.99 12.09
C ARG A 76 1.28 0.26 11.50
N SER A 77 2.37 0.73 12.10
CA SER A 77 3.09 1.92 11.62
C SER A 77 3.56 1.75 10.17
N LEU A 78 4.11 0.59 9.84
CA LEU A 78 4.58 0.29 8.48
C LEU A 78 3.43 0.29 7.47
N MET A 79 2.31 -0.38 7.80
CA MET A 79 1.13 -0.41 6.92
C MET A 79 0.51 0.98 6.76
N LEU A 80 0.39 1.78 7.82
CA LEU A 80 -0.16 3.14 7.73
C LEU A 80 0.71 4.06 6.87
N ARG A 81 2.05 3.95 6.99
CA ARG A 81 2.97 4.68 6.10
C ARG A 81 2.83 4.21 4.65
N GLY A 82 2.62 2.91 4.42
CA GLY A 82 2.35 2.36 3.11
C GLY A 82 1.04 2.89 2.49
N VAL A 83 -0.04 2.91 3.27
CA VAL A 83 -1.33 3.50 2.87
C VAL A 83 -1.17 4.99 2.55
N TRP A 84 -0.42 5.73 3.37
CA TRP A 84 -0.16 7.15 3.11
C TRP A 84 0.61 7.36 1.80
N ALA A 85 1.66 6.57 1.56
CA ALA A 85 2.39 6.60 0.29
C ALA A 85 1.49 6.27 -0.90
N LEU A 86 0.62 5.26 -0.79
CA LEU A 86 -0.36 4.94 -1.83
C LEU A 86 -1.29 6.11 -2.12
N LEU A 87 -1.84 6.76 -1.09
CA LEU A 87 -2.70 7.93 -1.26
C LEU A 87 -1.96 9.06 -1.96
N VAL A 88 -0.72 9.37 -1.56
CA VAL A 88 0.10 10.40 -2.20
C VAL A 88 0.36 10.05 -3.67
N GLY A 89 0.73 8.81 -3.97
CA GLY A 89 0.96 8.36 -5.34
C GLY A 89 -0.29 8.45 -6.22
N LEU A 90 -1.46 8.07 -5.67
CA LEU A 90 -2.75 8.20 -6.35
C LEU A 90 -3.16 9.66 -6.57
N ILE A 91 -2.88 10.55 -5.62
CA ILE A 91 -3.13 12.00 -5.78
C ILE A 91 -2.26 12.56 -6.91
N ILE A 92 -1.00 12.17 -7.00
CA ILE A 92 -0.10 12.60 -8.09
C ILE A 92 -0.62 12.08 -9.44
N ALA A 93 -0.98 10.80 -9.51
CA ALA A 93 -1.57 10.21 -10.72
C ALA A 93 -2.88 10.91 -11.14
N GLY A 94 -3.74 11.21 -10.17
CA GLY A 94 -4.98 11.96 -10.38
C GLY A 94 -4.73 13.40 -10.84
N ALA A 95 -3.71 14.06 -10.31
CA ALA A 95 -3.30 15.40 -10.73
C ALA A 95 -2.79 15.39 -12.18
N ILE A 96 -1.99 14.40 -12.58
CA ILE A 96 -1.55 14.23 -13.97
C ILE A 96 -2.75 14.10 -14.91
N LEU A 97 -3.76 13.30 -14.53
CA LEU A 97 -4.97 13.13 -15.32
C LEU A 97 -5.83 14.40 -15.43
N PHE A 98 -5.87 15.20 -14.36
CA PHE A 98 -6.69 16.41 -14.30
C PHE A 98 -6.05 17.62 -14.98
N PHE A 99 -4.74 17.81 -14.81
CA PHE A 99 -3.99 18.95 -15.35
C PHE A 99 -3.29 18.66 -16.68
N GLY A 100 -3.05 17.40 -17.02
CA GLY A 100 -2.47 17.00 -18.30
C GLY A 100 -3.48 16.92 -19.45
N ARG A 101 -4.70 17.44 -19.23
CA ARG A 101 -5.82 17.47 -20.16
C ARG A 101 -5.82 18.76 -20.97
#